data_AF-A0A942H2F8-F1
#
_entry.id   AF-A0A942H2F8-F1
#
_cell.length_a   1.000
_cell.length_b   1.000
_cell.length_c   1.000
_cell.angle_alpha   90.00
_cell.angle_beta   90.00
_cell.angle_gamma   90.00
#
_symmetry.space_group_name_H-M   'P 1'
#
loop_
_entity.id
_entity.type
_entity.pdbx_description
1 polymer ?
#
loop_
_entity_poly.entity_id
_entity_poly.type
_entity_poly.pdbx_seq_one_letter_code
_entity_poly.pdbx_strand_id
1 'polypeptide(L)'
;MNIFEDLVLELKEENLLEDTFLDALEARAKEVEGFETESASGHLDSEVAHLELDDHSNGRSDAVLRRSESDPSRDELIYQTAEKIEADAPDVADMQLMGSDETIEIRRPTSDKEFFKKRANGEVMSLQLVEHVVSALEREHLKIIPKTYDDLSVKKALHKFMQVAEDSSSDAHKESEFQLMQEIEAWCSVLAKRDAEISIAALRRYCENCRPKLSSQAMLALARFYRNLPYNENVRGKFDYIVTRLFSRAVEDDTRKLLFSGSEMFGHIKALYADWSSIPLYSADDEENIVLAAASFRELQQEAEDASQFDALIRSDFFGRIRLFKENIAELFFAPTVITAAIECNVSVSNTYIRLLDKERLASGAAVTHEKYGSLDDQAVSEAAARTLELDSTLRHLIDPSVGRDEYDDSVELRSEHIEQPIEKIDLSSHRVEPSAAAIKTRRSLLEVVREKCFGINPFLLLGATVLIAISVGVYVWATWFIEEDTTFSKGVVMVKLDQVPFKENLRLAKKSGDTFYGVVLPSWETMTNEKREEFLRSISEYGKTGGWVNVNLLNSQGKTVGYASPGHFEIIDKPQ
;
A
#
# COMPACT_ATOMS: atom_id res chain seq x y z
N MET A 1 4.56 11.30 -18.44
CA MET A 1 3.86 12.45 -17.84
C MET A 1 3.42 11.99 -16.47
N ASN A 2 4.16 12.40 -15.45
CA ASN A 2 4.00 11.92 -14.08
C ASN A 2 2.89 12.73 -13.43
N ILE A 3 1.67 12.19 -13.45
CA ILE A 3 0.47 12.77 -12.82
C ILE A 3 0.74 13.14 -11.35
N PHE A 4 1.66 12.45 -10.70
CA PHE A 4 2.10 12.71 -9.33
C PHE A 4 3.02 13.92 -9.17
N GLU A 5 3.88 14.20 -10.15
CA GLU A 5 4.73 15.41 -10.14
C GLU A 5 3.89 16.64 -10.49
N ASP A 6 2.95 16.49 -11.43
CA ASP A 6 2.02 17.56 -11.80
C ASP A 6 1.10 17.93 -10.62
N LEU A 7 0.61 16.95 -9.85
CA LEU A 7 -0.20 17.20 -8.64
C LEU A 7 0.61 17.86 -7.51
N VAL A 8 1.87 17.46 -7.32
CA VAL A 8 2.75 18.08 -6.32
C VAL A 8 3.13 19.51 -6.72
N LEU A 9 3.29 19.77 -8.02
CA LEU A 9 3.53 21.11 -8.55
C LEU A 9 2.27 22.00 -8.45
N GLU A 10 1.09 21.45 -8.72
CA GLU A 10 -0.20 22.14 -8.61
C GLU A 10 -0.51 22.51 -7.14
N LEU A 11 -0.28 21.59 -6.20
CA LEU A 11 -0.43 21.85 -4.75
C LEU A 11 0.56 22.88 -4.18
N LYS A 12 1.73 23.01 -4.82
CA LYS A 12 2.75 24.01 -4.47
C LYS A 12 2.44 25.39 -5.08
N GLU A 13 1.84 25.44 -6.28
CA GLU A 13 1.39 26.68 -6.92
C GLU A 13 0.15 27.29 -6.24
N GLU A 14 -0.67 26.48 -5.57
CA GLU A 14 -1.85 26.95 -4.83
C GLU A 14 -1.56 27.42 -3.39
N ASN A 15 -0.29 27.47 -2.95
CA ASN A 15 0.10 27.93 -1.60
C ASN A 15 -0.55 27.11 -0.46
N LEU A 16 -0.92 25.85 -0.72
CA LEU A 16 -1.54 24.93 0.25
C LEU A 16 -0.52 24.04 0.98
N LEU A 17 0.77 24.19 0.67
CA LEU A 17 1.90 23.60 1.35
C LEU A 17 2.80 24.73 1.84
N GLU A 18 2.65 25.13 3.11
CA GLU A 18 3.69 25.92 3.78
C GLU A 18 4.88 25.00 4.12
N ASP A 19 6.08 25.53 3.87
CA ASP A 19 7.43 25.04 4.17
C ASP A 19 7.51 23.61 4.76
N THR A 20 7.66 22.60 3.89
CA THR A 20 7.87 21.22 4.33
C THR A 20 9.16 20.61 3.80
N PHE A 21 9.95 20.16 4.78
CA PHE A 21 11.00 19.15 4.73
C PHE A 21 12.29 19.47 3.97
N LEU A 22 12.22 20.08 2.78
CA LEU A 22 13.42 20.42 1.98
C LEU A 22 14.18 21.61 2.58
N ASP A 23 13.48 22.63 3.06
CA ASP A 23 14.12 23.80 3.71
C ASP A 23 14.73 23.42 5.07
N ALA A 24 14.14 22.46 5.79
CA ALA A 24 14.68 21.91 7.03
C ALA A 24 15.91 21.00 6.80
N LEU A 25 15.97 20.31 5.66
CA LEU A 25 17.14 19.54 5.23
C LEU A 25 18.29 20.45 4.78
N GLU A 26 17.98 21.54 4.09
CA GLU A 26 18.98 22.52 3.63
C GLU A 26 19.54 23.35 4.80
N ALA A 27 18.72 23.64 5.82
CA ALA A 27 19.17 24.26 7.07
C ALA A 27 20.10 23.34 7.89
N ARG A 28 19.82 22.03 7.94
CA ARG A 28 20.66 21.04 8.65
C ARG A 28 21.96 20.71 7.92
N ALA A 29 21.97 20.73 6.59
CA ALA A 29 23.20 20.55 5.81
C ALA A 29 24.22 21.69 6.09
N LYS A 30 23.74 22.91 6.36
CA LYS A 30 24.58 24.06 6.73
C LYS A 30 25.12 24.01 8.16
N GLU A 31 24.50 23.28 9.08
CA GLU A 31 24.99 23.12 10.46
C GLU A 31 26.10 22.07 10.59
N VAL A 32 26.14 21.07 9.70
CA VAL A 32 27.13 19.98 9.73
C VAL A 32 28.48 20.39 9.13
N GLU A 33 28.51 21.38 8.22
CA GLU A 33 29.77 21.91 7.64
C GLU A 33 30.51 22.90 8.57
N GLY A 34 29.97 23.22 9.75
CA GLY A 34 30.49 24.25 10.65
C GLY A 34 31.53 23.80 11.69
N PHE A 35 31.88 22.52 11.78
CA PHE A 35 32.68 22.03 12.92
C PHE A 35 33.74 21.00 12.52
N GLU A 36 34.85 21.47 11.93
CA GLU A 36 36.16 20.82 12.09
C GLU A 36 37.31 21.76 11.66
N THR A 37 38.02 22.35 12.62
CA THR A 37 39.49 22.51 12.58
C THR A 37 39.99 22.79 14.01
N GLU A 38 40.72 21.83 14.59
CA GLU A 38 42.10 22.04 15.09
C GLU A 38 42.68 20.75 15.72
N SER A 39 43.45 20.04 14.90
CA SER A 39 44.88 19.73 15.09
C SER A 39 45.39 19.08 16.40
N ALA A 40 45.94 17.86 16.22
CA ALA A 40 47.37 17.52 16.38
C ALA A 40 47.77 16.39 17.36
N SER A 41 48.21 15.28 16.74
CA SER A 41 49.45 14.50 16.98
C SER A 41 49.69 13.72 18.30
N GLY A 42 50.05 12.44 18.15
CA GLY A 42 51.16 11.84 18.89
C GLY A 42 51.07 10.36 19.35
N HIS A 43 51.68 9.45 18.56
CA HIS A 43 52.55 8.31 18.95
C HIS A 43 52.09 7.10 19.80
N LEU A 44 52.27 5.89 19.21
CA LEU A 44 52.93 4.61 19.66
C LEU A 44 52.90 4.23 21.17
N ASP A 45 52.75 2.98 21.64
CA ASP A 45 53.35 1.71 21.17
C ASP A 45 52.80 0.47 21.93
N SER A 46 52.98 -0.71 21.31
CA SER A 46 53.41 -2.03 21.83
C SER A 46 52.60 -2.94 22.80
N GLU A 47 52.52 -4.22 22.35
CA GLU A 47 53.03 -5.46 23.00
C GLU A 47 52.10 -6.60 23.51
N VAL A 48 52.05 -7.67 22.69
CA VAL A 48 52.43 -9.10 22.90
C VAL A 48 51.79 -10.01 23.98
N ALA A 49 51.16 -11.05 23.42
CA ALA A 49 50.94 -12.46 23.79
C ALA A 49 51.60 -13.13 25.02
N HIS A 50 50.92 -14.16 25.56
CA HIS A 50 51.49 -15.50 25.76
C HIS A 50 50.40 -16.60 25.88
N LEU A 51 50.69 -17.76 25.28
CA LEU A 51 49.97 -19.04 25.26
C LEU A 51 50.58 -20.03 26.27
N GLU A 52 49.79 -21.02 26.70
CA GLU A 52 50.09 -22.48 26.93
C GLU A 52 48.92 -23.08 27.74
N LEU A 53 48.10 -24.05 27.31
CA LEU A 53 48.20 -25.44 26.81
C LEU A 53 48.13 -26.55 27.90
N ASP A 54 47.62 -27.71 27.42
CA ASP A 54 47.46 -29.07 27.99
C ASP A 54 46.10 -29.39 28.67
N ASP A 55 45.19 -30.22 28.14
CA ASP A 55 45.16 -31.57 27.51
C ASP A 55 44.95 -32.74 28.52
N HIS A 56 43.78 -33.40 28.47
CA HIS A 56 43.62 -34.86 28.23
C HIS A 56 42.24 -35.48 28.58
N SER A 57 41.71 -36.17 27.55
CA SER A 57 41.09 -37.52 27.51
C SER A 57 39.71 -37.88 28.14
N ASN A 58 38.77 -38.20 27.23
CA ASN A 58 37.89 -39.39 27.08
C ASN A 58 37.27 -40.17 28.28
N GLY A 59 35.97 -40.48 28.16
CA GLY A 59 35.44 -41.84 28.45
C GLY A 59 34.06 -42.02 29.15
N ARG A 60 32.99 -42.12 28.34
CA ARG A 60 31.82 -43.06 28.37
C ARG A 60 31.19 -43.61 29.69
N SER A 61 29.86 -43.47 29.77
CA SER A 61 28.79 -44.29 30.41
C SER A 61 28.72 -44.47 31.94
N ASP A 62 27.60 -44.07 32.59
CA ASP A 62 26.52 -45.00 32.97
C ASP A 62 25.28 -44.31 33.56
N ALA A 63 24.14 -45.00 33.46
CA ALA A 63 22.79 -44.56 33.78
C ALA A 63 22.49 -44.46 35.29
N VAL A 64 21.73 -43.42 35.70
CA VAL A 64 20.96 -43.42 36.95
C VAL A 64 19.56 -42.85 36.68
N LEU A 65 18.57 -43.71 36.92
CA LEU A 65 17.15 -43.40 37.07
C LEU A 65 16.93 -42.35 38.18
N ARG A 66 16.30 -41.22 37.84
CA ARG A 66 15.46 -40.50 38.79
C ARG A 66 14.18 -40.02 38.10
N ARG A 67 13.10 -40.24 38.83
CA ARG A 67 11.70 -40.24 38.46
C ARG A 67 11.09 -38.91 38.87
N SER A 68 10.29 -38.33 37.97
CA SER A 68 9.19 -37.40 38.25
C SER A 68 9.56 -36.07 38.90
N GLU A 69 9.84 -35.07 38.06
CA GLU A 69 9.38 -33.71 38.32
C GLU A 69 8.37 -33.36 37.22
N SER A 70 7.27 -32.77 37.67
CA SER A 70 6.04 -32.46 36.94
C SER A 70 6.31 -31.74 35.62
N ASP A 71 5.86 -32.33 34.51
CA ASP A 71 5.58 -31.56 33.31
C ASP A 71 4.58 -30.46 33.69
N PRO A 72 4.89 -29.17 33.45
CA PRO A 72 3.92 -28.10 33.66
C PRO A 72 2.69 -28.40 32.81
N SER A 73 1.52 -28.14 33.38
CA SER A 73 0.28 -28.36 32.64
C SER A 73 0.29 -27.54 31.35
N ARG A 74 -0.37 -28.04 30.29
CA ARG A 74 -0.41 -27.41 28.96
C ARG A 74 -0.83 -25.92 29.05
N ASP A 75 -1.74 -25.60 29.96
CA ASP A 75 -2.21 -24.25 30.24
C ASP A 75 -1.10 -23.38 30.84
N GLU A 76 -0.26 -23.93 31.71
CA GLU A 76 0.85 -23.24 32.38
C GLU A 76 2.00 -22.92 31.41
N LEU A 77 2.28 -23.79 30.43
CA LEU A 77 3.26 -23.53 29.37
C LEU A 77 2.81 -22.40 28.41
N ILE A 78 1.50 -22.32 28.21
CA ILE A 78 0.82 -21.30 27.40
C ILE A 78 0.91 -19.92 28.07
N TYR A 79 0.60 -19.84 29.38
CA TYR A 79 0.71 -18.60 30.16
C TYR A 79 2.16 -18.07 30.19
N GLN A 80 3.13 -18.95 30.45
CA GLN A 80 4.55 -18.58 30.53
C GLN A 80 5.10 -18.04 29.20
N THR A 81 4.56 -18.48 28.06
CA THR A 81 5.01 -18.01 26.74
C THR A 81 4.45 -16.65 26.38
N ALA A 82 3.19 -16.36 26.74
CA ALA A 82 2.58 -15.03 26.51
C ALA A 82 3.21 -13.96 27.41
N GLU A 83 3.45 -14.30 28.68
CA GLU A 83 4.09 -13.40 29.65
C GLU A 83 5.55 -13.09 29.26
N LYS A 84 6.27 -14.07 28.71
CA LYS A 84 7.63 -13.89 28.21
C LYS A 84 7.72 -12.97 26.98
N ILE A 85 6.74 -13.01 26.08
CA ILE A 85 6.67 -12.10 24.92
C ILE A 85 6.46 -10.66 25.38
N GLU A 86 5.70 -10.45 26.46
CA GLU A 86 5.51 -9.12 27.04
C GLU A 86 6.74 -8.64 27.83
N ALA A 87 7.41 -9.54 28.56
CA ALA A 87 8.60 -9.22 29.34
C ALA A 87 9.84 -8.91 28.47
N ASP A 88 9.95 -9.51 27.28
CA ASP A 88 11.07 -9.31 26.36
C ASP A 88 10.84 -8.16 25.36
N ALA A 89 9.69 -7.46 25.42
CA ALA A 89 9.37 -6.36 24.52
C ALA A 89 10.12 -5.07 24.90
N PRO A 90 10.76 -4.35 23.95
CA PRO A 90 11.44 -3.10 24.26
C PRO A 90 10.46 -1.99 24.69
N ASP A 91 10.87 -1.18 25.68
CA ASP A 91 10.12 -0.03 26.20
C ASP A 91 9.88 1.03 25.11
N VAL A 92 8.61 1.46 25.00
CA VAL A 92 7.97 2.11 23.84
C VAL A 92 8.58 3.46 23.41
N ALA A 93 8.74 3.69 22.10
CA ALA A 93 8.96 5.00 21.47
C ALA A 93 8.46 5.02 20.01
N ASP A 94 8.00 6.21 19.57
CA ASP A 94 7.31 6.50 18.29
C ASP A 94 7.98 5.97 17.00
N MET A 95 7.15 5.56 16.04
CA MET A 95 7.56 5.11 14.71
C MET A 95 7.31 6.19 13.64
N GLN A 96 8.34 6.53 12.86
CA GLN A 96 8.18 7.25 11.59
C GLN A 96 8.74 6.40 10.44
N LEU A 97 7.87 6.07 9.48
CA LEU A 97 8.24 5.35 8.27
C LEU A 97 8.69 6.34 7.19
N MET A 98 10.00 6.55 7.11
CA MET A 98 10.64 7.23 5.98
C MET A 98 11.01 6.22 4.89
N GLY A 99 10.90 6.65 3.63
CA GLY A 99 11.05 5.81 2.45
C GLY A 99 12.47 5.35 2.16
N SER A 100 12.52 4.27 1.36
CA SER A 100 13.66 3.70 0.63
C SER A 100 14.89 3.24 1.43
N ASP A 101 14.71 2.49 2.51
CA ASP A 101 15.50 1.28 2.81
C ASP A 101 14.93 0.56 4.05
N GLU A 102 15.20 -0.74 4.17
CA GLU A 102 14.64 -1.67 5.18
C GLU A 102 15.13 -1.45 6.63
N THR A 103 15.18 -0.21 7.13
CA THR A 103 15.54 0.07 8.53
C THR A 103 14.60 1.07 9.20
N ILE A 104 13.94 0.60 10.27
CA ILE A 104 13.10 1.42 11.15
C ILE A 104 14.02 2.05 12.20
N GLU A 105 14.24 3.36 12.13
CA GLU A 105 14.91 4.10 13.21
C GLU A 105 13.89 4.72 14.17
N ILE A 106 14.09 4.42 15.46
CA ILE A 106 13.24 4.80 16.59
C ILE A 106 13.71 6.16 17.13
N ARG A 107 12.83 7.18 17.18
CA ARG A 107 13.13 8.48 17.83
C ARG A 107 12.02 8.88 18.79
N ARG A 108 12.40 9.26 20.02
CA ARG A 108 11.48 9.80 21.03
C ARG A 108 11.10 11.25 20.71
N PRO A 109 9.83 11.65 20.91
CA PRO A 109 9.41 13.03 20.76
C PRO A 109 10.05 13.91 21.86
N THR A 110 10.48 15.10 21.47
CA THR A 110 11.18 16.06 22.33
C THR A 110 10.25 16.84 23.26
N SER A 111 8.92 16.82 23.03
CA SER A 111 7.92 17.56 23.80
C SER A 111 6.50 17.02 23.59
N ASP A 112 5.72 16.87 24.67
CA ASP A 112 4.30 16.44 24.61
C ASP A 112 3.46 17.34 23.69
N LYS A 113 3.78 18.64 23.59
CA LYS A 113 3.06 19.59 22.73
C LYS A 113 3.29 19.35 21.24
N GLU A 114 4.52 19.03 20.85
CA GLU A 114 4.86 18.67 19.46
C GLU A 114 4.17 17.37 19.06
N PHE A 115 4.05 16.45 20.02
CA PHE A 115 3.37 15.18 19.84
C PHE A 115 1.87 15.36 19.53
N PHE A 116 1.15 16.23 20.24
CA PHE A 116 -0.26 16.54 19.92
C PHE A 116 -0.42 17.18 18.55
N LYS A 117 0.44 18.14 18.18
CA LYS A 117 0.37 18.77 16.85
C LYS A 117 0.62 17.77 15.72
N LYS A 118 1.67 16.96 15.86
CA LYS A 118 2.04 15.91 14.91
C LYS A 118 0.92 14.87 14.78
N ARG A 119 0.29 14.48 15.89
CA ARG A 119 -0.83 13.53 15.88
C ARG A 119 -2.05 14.07 15.16
N ALA A 120 -2.45 15.31 15.45
CA ALA A 120 -3.60 15.94 14.81
C ALA A 120 -3.42 16.03 13.29
N ASN A 121 -2.23 16.43 12.84
CA ASN A 121 -1.89 16.42 11.42
C ASN A 121 -1.89 14.99 10.85
N GLY A 122 -1.31 14.03 11.57
CA GLY A 122 -1.28 12.62 11.17
C GLY A 122 -2.66 11.99 11.01
N GLU A 123 -3.62 12.33 11.87
CA GLU A 123 -5.02 11.86 11.76
C GLU A 123 -5.68 12.38 10.49
N VAL A 124 -5.56 13.69 10.20
CA VAL A 124 -6.14 14.30 8.99
C VAL A 124 -5.51 13.71 7.73
N MET A 125 -4.18 13.53 7.71
CA MET A 125 -3.49 12.87 6.58
C MET A 125 -3.92 11.40 6.43
N SER A 126 -4.11 10.69 7.54
CA SER A 126 -4.60 9.31 7.52
C SER A 126 -5.99 9.22 6.89
N LEU A 127 -6.92 10.11 7.28
CA LEU A 127 -8.27 10.15 6.69
C LEU A 127 -8.25 10.50 5.20
N GLN A 128 -7.37 11.40 4.76
CA GLN A 128 -7.17 11.68 3.33
C GLN A 128 -6.70 10.45 2.55
N LEU A 129 -5.75 9.69 3.09
CA LEU A 129 -5.30 8.44 2.45
C LEU A 129 -6.42 7.40 2.37
N VAL A 130 -7.21 7.26 3.44
CA VAL A 130 -8.37 6.35 3.47
C VAL A 130 -9.42 6.79 2.44
N GLU A 131 -9.74 8.09 2.36
CA GLU A 131 -10.65 8.67 1.38
C GLU A 131 -10.24 8.34 -0.05
N HIS A 132 -8.94 8.45 -0.37
CA HIS A 132 -8.44 8.07 -1.68
C HIS A 132 -8.61 6.58 -1.98
N VAL A 133 -8.33 5.72 -1.01
CA VAL A 133 -8.48 4.26 -1.18
C VAL A 133 -9.94 3.85 -1.32
N VAL A 134 -10.83 4.34 -0.44
CA VAL A 134 -12.27 4.06 -0.48
C VAL A 134 -12.87 4.54 -1.81
N SER A 135 -12.52 5.75 -2.24
CA SER A 135 -12.97 6.27 -3.53
C SER A 135 -12.45 5.47 -4.72
N ALA A 136 -11.24 4.92 -4.65
CA ALA A 136 -10.71 4.05 -5.69
C ALA A 136 -11.45 2.70 -5.72
N LEU A 137 -11.71 2.10 -4.55
CA LEU A 137 -12.50 0.88 -4.40
C LEU A 137 -13.91 1.03 -4.96
N GLU A 138 -14.60 2.13 -4.65
CA GLU A 138 -15.94 2.42 -5.17
C GLU A 138 -15.96 2.52 -6.70
N ARG A 139 -14.94 3.16 -7.31
CA ARG A 139 -14.84 3.25 -8.78
C ARG A 139 -14.53 1.92 -9.43
N GLU A 140 -13.57 1.19 -8.88
CA GLU A 140 -13.04 -0.01 -9.52
C GLU A 140 -13.95 -1.22 -9.33
N HIS A 141 -14.45 -1.43 -8.11
CA HIS A 141 -15.22 -2.62 -7.74
C HIS A 141 -16.73 -2.38 -7.70
N LEU A 142 -17.19 -1.22 -7.22
CA LEU A 142 -18.64 -0.93 -7.18
C LEU A 142 -19.15 -0.24 -8.45
N LYS A 143 -18.25 0.26 -9.30
CA LYS A 143 -18.57 1.07 -10.51
C LYS A 143 -19.44 2.29 -10.20
N ILE A 144 -19.31 2.85 -9.01
CA ILE A 144 -20.04 4.03 -8.55
C ILE A 144 -19.12 5.26 -8.61
N ILE A 145 -19.71 6.44 -8.84
CA ILE A 145 -18.99 7.71 -8.73
C ILE A 145 -18.86 8.07 -7.24
N PRO A 146 -17.64 8.16 -6.69
CA PRO A 146 -17.41 8.47 -5.28
C PRO A 146 -17.99 9.83 -4.90
N LYS A 147 -18.64 9.90 -3.74
CA LYS A 147 -19.01 11.16 -3.12
C LYS A 147 -17.88 11.57 -2.17
N THR A 148 -16.90 12.28 -2.71
CA THR A 148 -15.74 12.74 -1.94
C THR A 148 -16.17 13.67 -0.80
N TYR A 149 -15.54 13.51 0.37
CA TYR A 149 -15.76 14.42 1.48
C TYR A 149 -15.15 15.80 1.20
N ASP A 150 -15.85 16.87 1.58
CA ASP A 150 -15.30 18.24 1.51
C ASP A 150 -14.37 18.48 2.71
N ASP A 151 -13.07 18.31 2.49
CA ASP A 151 -12.05 18.40 3.54
C ASP A 151 -11.70 19.84 3.95
N LEU A 152 -12.34 20.85 3.35
CA LEU A 152 -12.06 22.25 3.63
C LEU A 152 -12.39 22.64 5.08
N SER A 153 -13.47 22.09 5.67
CA SER A 153 -13.84 22.38 7.06
C SER A 153 -12.79 21.83 8.03
N VAL A 154 -12.37 20.59 7.82
CA VAL A 154 -11.34 19.90 8.62
C VAL A 154 -10.00 20.62 8.50
N LYS A 155 -9.57 21.00 7.29
CA LYS A 155 -8.33 21.76 7.06
C LYS A 155 -8.35 23.12 7.77
N LYS A 156 -9.48 23.84 7.72
CA LYS A 156 -9.64 25.12 8.44
C LYS A 156 -9.58 24.92 9.96
N ALA A 157 -10.23 23.89 10.48
CA ALA A 157 -10.19 23.55 11.90
C ALA A 157 -8.77 23.17 12.34
N LEU A 158 -8.05 22.38 11.53
CA LEU A 158 -6.67 21.99 11.78
C LEU A 158 -5.75 23.21 11.82
N HIS A 159 -5.84 24.09 10.84
CA HIS A 159 -5.05 25.32 10.80
C HIS A 159 -5.33 26.21 12.01
N LYS A 160 -6.61 26.40 12.38
CA LYS A 160 -6.98 27.15 13.59
C LYS A 160 -6.40 26.52 14.86
N PHE A 161 -6.44 25.18 14.97
CA PHE A 161 -5.83 24.46 16.07
C PHE A 161 -4.31 24.64 16.09
N MET A 162 -3.62 24.54 14.95
CA MET A 162 -2.16 24.74 14.84
C MET A 162 -1.72 26.14 15.31
N GLN A 163 -2.51 27.17 15.02
CA GLN A 163 -2.23 28.55 15.43
C GLN A 163 -2.32 28.77 16.95
N VAL A 164 -3.20 28.03 17.63
CA VAL A 164 -3.45 28.18 19.08
C VAL A 164 -2.78 27.05 19.88
N ALA A 165 -2.06 26.14 19.21
CA ALA A 165 -1.50 24.94 19.83
C ALA A 165 -0.28 25.19 20.75
N GLU A 166 0.23 26.42 20.84
CA GLU A 166 1.32 26.76 21.78
C GLU A 166 0.82 26.99 23.22
N ASP A 167 -0.41 27.51 23.34
CA ASP A 167 -1.08 27.88 24.60
C ASP A 167 -2.11 26.82 25.04
N SER A 168 -1.61 25.63 25.42
CA SER A 168 -2.43 24.46 25.78
C SER A 168 -3.44 24.68 26.92
N SER A 169 -3.26 25.70 27.76
CA SER A 169 -4.19 26.04 28.86
C SER A 169 -5.27 27.06 28.47
N SER A 170 -5.20 27.64 27.27
CA SER A 170 -6.15 28.64 26.80
C SER A 170 -7.51 28.01 26.49
N ASP A 171 -8.60 28.71 26.83
CA ASP A 171 -9.94 28.28 26.41
C ASP A 171 -10.07 28.25 24.88
N ALA A 172 -9.31 29.08 24.16
CA ALA A 172 -9.23 29.04 22.70
C ALA A 172 -8.57 27.76 22.16
N HIS A 173 -7.60 27.20 22.90
CA HIS A 173 -7.00 25.92 22.54
C HIS A 173 -8.03 24.80 22.64
N LYS A 174 -8.73 24.71 23.77
CA LYS A 174 -9.79 23.70 23.99
C LYS A 174 -10.92 23.83 22.97
N GLU A 175 -11.34 25.05 22.63
CA GLU A 175 -12.38 25.26 21.62
C GLU A 175 -11.92 24.83 20.23
N SER A 176 -10.69 25.16 19.83
CA SER A 176 -10.15 24.74 18.53
C SER A 176 -9.88 23.24 18.45
N GLU A 177 -9.43 22.61 19.55
CA GLU A 177 -9.27 21.16 19.67
C GLU A 177 -10.62 20.45 19.51
N PHE A 178 -11.65 20.90 20.25
CA PHE A 178 -12.99 20.34 20.16
C PHE A 178 -13.58 20.46 18.75
N GLN A 179 -13.42 21.64 18.10
CA GLN A 179 -13.85 21.84 16.71
C GLN A 179 -13.13 20.89 15.75
N LEU A 180 -11.82 20.72 15.89
CA LEU A 180 -11.05 19.79 15.07
C LEU A 180 -11.50 18.35 15.27
N MET A 181 -11.67 17.90 16.52
CA MET A 181 -12.15 16.55 16.83
C MET A 181 -13.53 16.28 16.23
N GLN A 182 -14.45 17.25 16.31
CA GLN A 182 -15.78 17.15 15.74
C GLN A 182 -15.75 16.97 14.21
N GLU A 183 -14.91 17.74 13.52
CA GLU A 183 -14.76 17.66 12.06
C GLU A 183 -14.09 16.34 11.63
N ILE A 184 -13.09 15.86 12.39
CA ILE A 184 -12.46 14.55 12.18
C ILE A 184 -13.47 13.42 12.37
N GLU A 185 -14.27 13.47 13.44
CA GLU A 185 -15.30 12.46 13.72
C GLU A 185 -16.39 12.45 12.62
N ALA A 186 -16.78 13.63 12.13
CA ALA A 186 -17.73 13.76 11.02
C ALA A 186 -17.18 13.12 9.73
N TRP A 187 -15.91 13.37 9.39
CA TRP A 187 -15.27 12.75 8.23
C TRP A 187 -15.14 11.24 8.39
N CYS A 188 -14.65 10.77 9.55
CA CYS A 188 -14.56 9.35 9.86
C CYS A 188 -15.92 8.66 9.75
N SER A 189 -16.99 9.29 10.25
CA SER A 189 -18.36 8.77 10.16
C SER A 189 -18.88 8.66 8.72
N VAL A 190 -18.53 9.60 7.85
CA VAL A 190 -18.89 9.54 6.43
C VAL A 190 -18.13 8.42 5.72
N LEU A 191 -16.83 8.31 5.99
CA LEU A 191 -15.99 7.23 5.46
C LEU A 191 -16.46 5.86 5.93
N ALA A 192 -16.79 5.69 7.20
CA ALA A 192 -17.28 4.43 7.76
C ALA A 192 -18.57 3.95 7.08
N LYS A 193 -19.49 4.88 6.77
CA LYS A 193 -20.72 4.54 6.04
C LYS A 193 -20.46 4.06 4.62
N ARG A 194 -19.52 4.69 3.92
CA ARG A 194 -19.11 4.30 2.56
C ARG A 194 -18.38 2.95 2.59
N ASP A 195 -17.46 2.78 3.52
CA ASP A 195 -16.72 1.54 3.69
C ASP A 195 -17.62 0.36 4.06
N ALA A 196 -18.74 0.57 4.75
CA ALA A 196 -19.69 -0.49 5.08
C ALA A 196 -20.25 -1.22 3.84
N GLU A 197 -20.33 -0.55 2.68
CA GLU A 197 -20.76 -1.14 1.41
C GLU A 197 -19.66 -1.95 0.71
N ILE A 198 -18.41 -1.78 1.12
CA ILE A 198 -17.25 -2.47 0.56
C ILE A 198 -17.07 -3.80 1.30
N SER A 199 -17.04 -4.91 0.54
CA SER A 199 -16.75 -6.23 1.10
C SER A 199 -15.25 -6.42 1.34
N ILE A 200 -14.88 -7.31 2.26
CA ILE A 200 -13.47 -7.68 2.48
C ILE A 200 -12.85 -8.21 1.18
N ALA A 201 -13.57 -9.04 0.42
CA ALA A 201 -13.09 -9.60 -0.84
C ALA A 201 -12.70 -8.52 -1.86
N ALA A 202 -13.52 -7.47 -2.00
CA ALA A 202 -13.21 -6.33 -2.86
C ALA A 202 -11.94 -5.61 -2.40
N LEU A 203 -11.78 -5.36 -1.10
CA LEU A 203 -10.57 -4.78 -0.54
C LEU A 203 -9.32 -5.61 -0.83
N ARG A 204 -9.40 -6.95 -0.65
CA ARG A 204 -8.23 -7.83 -0.91
C ARG A 204 -7.82 -7.80 -2.38
N ARG A 205 -8.80 -7.92 -3.29
CA ARG A 205 -8.57 -7.88 -4.75
C ARG A 205 -7.96 -6.55 -5.17
N TYR A 206 -8.47 -5.44 -4.66
CA TYR A 206 -7.91 -4.12 -4.92
C TYR A 206 -6.45 -4.02 -4.45
N CYS A 207 -6.16 -4.42 -3.20
CA CYS A 207 -4.79 -4.37 -2.68
C CYS A 207 -3.81 -5.23 -3.49
N GLU A 208 -4.27 -6.29 -4.16
CA GLU A 208 -3.44 -7.17 -4.98
C GLU A 208 -3.25 -6.64 -6.41
N ASN A 209 -4.28 -6.03 -6.98
CA ASN A 209 -4.30 -5.62 -8.39
C ASN A 209 -3.98 -4.13 -8.61
N CYS A 210 -4.03 -3.30 -7.56
CA CYS A 210 -3.79 -1.86 -7.67
C CYS A 210 -2.41 -1.55 -8.27
N ARG A 211 -2.40 -0.69 -9.29
CA ARG A 211 -1.20 -0.18 -9.97
C ARG A 211 -1.25 1.35 -9.98
N PRO A 212 -0.30 2.05 -9.32
CA PRO A 212 0.84 1.53 -8.57
C PRO A 212 0.43 0.75 -7.31
N LYS A 213 1.34 -0.09 -6.79
CA LYS A 213 1.09 -0.83 -5.54
C LYS A 213 0.77 0.14 -4.41
N LEU A 214 -0.15 -0.24 -3.54
CA LEU A 214 -0.53 0.54 -2.37
C LEU A 214 0.69 0.78 -1.46
N SER A 215 0.91 2.02 -1.05
CA SER A 215 2.03 2.40 -0.18
C SER A 215 1.85 1.87 1.25
N SER A 216 2.95 1.71 1.98
CA SER A 216 2.92 1.36 3.40
C SER A 216 2.15 2.39 4.24
N GLN A 217 2.26 3.67 3.89
CA GLN A 217 1.53 4.76 4.54
C GLN A 217 0.02 4.62 4.37
N ALA A 218 -0.46 4.27 3.17
CA ALA A 218 -1.88 4.04 2.95
C ALA A 218 -2.38 2.78 3.66
N MET A 219 -1.58 1.72 3.73
CA MET A 219 -1.92 0.52 4.52
C MET A 219 -1.99 0.82 6.02
N LEU A 220 -1.08 1.64 6.56
CA LEU A 220 -1.12 2.09 7.94
C LEU A 220 -2.34 2.97 8.23
N ALA A 221 -2.68 3.86 7.31
CA ALA A 221 -3.87 4.70 7.43
C ALA A 221 -5.14 3.85 7.49
N LEU A 222 -5.25 2.81 6.65
CA LEU A 222 -6.34 1.83 6.70
C LEU A 222 -6.34 1.03 8.02
N ALA A 223 -5.17 0.59 8.49
CA ALA A 223 -5.06 -0.14 9.74
C ALA A 223 -5.54 0.70 10.94
N ARG A 224 -5.10 1.96 11.01
CA ARG A 224 -5.55 2.95 12.01
C ARG A 224 -7.06 3.17 11.92
N PHE A 225 -7.58 3.37 10.72
CA PHE A 225 -9.01 3.57 10.48
C PHE A 225 -9.84 2.39 10.99
N TYR A 226 -9.58 1.16 10.53
CA TYR A 226 -10.35 0.00 10.97
C TYR A 226 -10.17 -0.33 12.45
N ARG A 227 -9.00 -0.06 13.04
CA ARG A 227 -8.77 -0.27 14.47
C ARG A 227 -9.64 0.64 15.34
N ASN A 228 -9.94 1.85 14.86
CA ASN A 228 -10.68 2.85 15.61
C ASN A 228 -12.18 2.86 15.28
N LEU A 229 -12.65 2.02 14.34
CA LEU A 229 -14.07 1.83 14.08
C LEU A 229 -14.73 0.90 15.12
N PRO A 230 -16.05 1.03 15.34
CA PRO A 230 -16.81 0.07 16.15
C PRO A 230 -16.68 -1.36 15.60
N TYR A 231 -16.60 -2.32 16.52
CA TYR A 231 -16.47 -3.73 16.16
C TYR A 231 -17.65 -4.20 15.31
N ASN A 232 -17.31 -4.87 14.22
CA ASN A 232 -18.16 -5.78 13.46
C ASN A 232 -17.26 -6.69 12.63
N GLU A 233 -17.80 -7.80 12.12
CA GLU A 233 -17.00 -8.81 11.41
C GLU A 233 -16.37 -8.29 10.12
N ASN A 234 -17.04 -7.38 9.40
CA ASN A 234 -16.50 -6.78 8.19
C ASN A 234 -15.26 -5.93 8.52
N VAL A 235 -15.35 -5.06 9.52
CA VAL A 235 -14.23 -4.23 10.01
C VAL A 235 -13.10 -5.09 10.54
N ARG A 236 -13.41 -6.10 11.39
CA ARG A 236 -12.41 -7.04 11.93
C ARG A 236 -11.68 -7.77 10.80
N GLY A 237 -12.40 -8.27 9.79
CA GLY A 237 -11.80 -8.96 8.65
C GLY A 237 -10.97 -8.06 7.74
N LYS A 238 -11.37 -6.79 7.53
CA LYS A 238 -10.58 -5.80 6.80
C LYS A 238 -9.31 -5.42 7.57
N PHE A 239 -9.43 -5.20 8.87
CA PHE A 239 -8.30 -4.93 9.75
C PHE A 239 -7.30 -6.08 9.71
N ASP A 240 -7.76 -7.31 9.96
CA ASP A 240 -6.96 -8.55 9.95
C ASP A 240 -6.16 -8.71 8.65
N TYR A 241 -6.80 -8.51 7.50
CA TYR A 241 -6.14 -8.54 6.20
C TYR A 241 -5.06 -7.46 6.07
N ILE A 242 -5.39 -6.21 6.37
CA ILE A 242 -4.47 -5.08 6.19
C ILE A 242 -3.25 -5.22 7.10
N VAL A 243 -3.44 -5.56 8.39
CA VAL A 243 -2.31 -5.72 9.30
C VAL A 243 -1.48 -6.96 8.99
N THR A 244 -2.11 -8.09 8.64
CA THR A 244 -1.36 -9.28 8.17
C THR A 244 -0.51 -8.93 6.95
N ARG A 245 -1.05 -8.13 6.02
CA ARG A 245 -0.30 -7.67 4.85
C ARG A 245 0.79 -6.65 5.18
N LEU A 246 0.58 -5.78 6.17
CA LEU A 246 1.55 -4.78 6.59
C LEU A 246 2.79 -5.42 7.23
N PHE A 247 2.59 -6.49 7.99
CA PHE A 247 3.64 -7.21 8.72
C PHE A 247 4.20 -8.44 7.97
N SER A 248 3.81 -8.64 6.71
CA SER A 248 4.34 -9.72 5.87
C SER A 248 4.67 -9.25 4.46
N ARG A 249 5.63 -9.91 3.82
CA ARG A 249 5.94 -9.72 2.40
C ARG A 249 5.80 -11.01 1.61
N ALA A 250 5.44 -10.88 0.34
CA ALA A 250 5.46 -12.00 -0.59
C ALA A 250 6.91 -12.45 -0.84
N VAL A 251 7.10 -13.76 -0.94
CA VAL A 251 8.35 -14.44 -1.30
C VAL A 251 8.06 -15.31 -2.54
N GLU A 252 9.08 -16.00 -3.05
CA GLU A 252 8.92 -17.00 -4.11
C GLU A 252 7.86 -18.07 -3.75
N ASP A 253 7.30 -18.71 -4.77
CA ASP A 253 6.26 -19.76 -4.67
C ASP A 253 4.94 -19.32 -4.03
N ASP A 254 4.54 -18.06 -4.23
CA ASP A 254 3.34 -17.47 -3.64
C ASP A 254 3.28 -17.58 -2.11
N THR A 255 4.41 -17.79 -1.43
CA THR A 255 4.45 -17.80 0.04
C THR A 255 4.64 -16.40 0.62
N ARG A 256 4.40 -16.24 1.92
CA ARG A 256 4.65 -15.00 2.66
C ARG A 256 5.64 -15.22 3.79
N LYS A 257 6.49 -14.22 4.04
CA LYS A 257 7.39 -14.19 5.20
C LYS A 257 7.05 -13.00 6.08
N LEU A 258 7.02 -13.23 7.38
CA LEU A 258 6.90 -12.18 8.39
C LEU A 258 8.10 -11.23 8.33
N LEU A 259 7.85 -9.95 8.52
CA LEU A 259 8.90 -8.92 8.52
C LEU A 259 9.68 -8.87 9.83
N PHE A 260 9.05 -9.29 10.93
CA PHE A 260 9.57 -9.23 12.30
C PHE A 260 9.30 -10.55 13.02
N SER A 261 10.04 -10.80 14.10
CA SER A 261 9.68 -11.85 15.06
C SER A 261 8.42 -11.47 15.86
N GLY A 262 7.81 -12.45 16.53
CA GLY A 262 6.58 -12.21 17.32
C GLY A 262 6.73 -11.14 18.41
N SER A 263 7.86 -11.10 19.12
CA SER A 263 8.13 -10.10 20.16
C SER A 263 8.36 -8.69 19.58
N GLU A 264 9.11 -8.59 18.49
CA GLU A 264 9.31 -7.33 17.77
C GLU A 264 7.98 -6.81 17.19
N MET A 265 7.21 -7.68 16.55
CA MET A 265 5.89 -7.34 15.99
C MET A 265 4.94 -6.85 17.07
N PHE A 266 4.90 -7.50 18.23
CA PHE A 266 4.13 -7.05 19.38
C PHE A 266 4.55 -5.64 19.84
N GLY A 267 5.86 -5.38 19.95
CA GLY A 267 6.40 -4.05 20.27
C GLY A 267 5.96 -3.00 19.25
N HIS A 268 6.04 -3.31 17.96
CA HIS A 268 5.59 -2.41 16.89
C HIS A 268 4.09 -2.13 16.95
N ILE A 269 3.25 -3.13 17.20
CA ILE A 269 1.79 -2.96 17.30
C ILE A 269 1.41 -2.13 18.52
N LYS A 270 2.05 -2.38 19.68
CA LYS A 270 1.87 -1.54 20.89
C LYS A 270 2.23 -0.08 20.60
N ALA A 271 3.35 0.16 19.93
CA ALA A 271 3.77 1.51 19.55
C ALA A 271 2.77 2.20 18.59
N LEU A 272 2.25 1.47 17.60
CA LEU A 272 1.21 1.99 16.69
C LEU A 272 -0.05 2.39 17.46
N TYR A 273 -0.55 1.55 18.35
CA TYR A 273 -1.77 1.85 19.10
C TYR A 273 -1.60 3.05 20.03
N ALA A 274 -0.43 3.20 20.63
CA ALA A 274 -0.09 4.37 21.44
C ALA A 274 -0.06 5.66 20.60
N ASP A 275 0.57 5.64 19.42
CA ASP A 275 0.61 6.79 18.50
C ASP A 275 -0.81 7.18 18.03
N TRP A 276 -1.62 6.18 17.69
CA TRP A 276 -3.01 6.37 17.25
C TRP A 276 -3.96 6.78 18.36
N SER A 277 -3.51 6.75 19.62
CA SER A 277 -4.37 6.96 20.81
C SER A 277 -5.59 6.05 20.80
N SER A 278 -5.42 4.82 20.29
CA SER A 278 -6.49 3.86 20.17
C SER A 278 -7.00 3.47 21.55
N ILE A 279 -8.30 3.65 21.76
CA ILE A 279 -8.93 3.21 23.00
C ILE A 279 -8.97 1.67 23.00
N PRO A 280 -8.53 1.01 24.08
CA PRO A 280 -8.73 -0.43 24.23
C PRO A 280 -10.22 -0.73 24.11
N LEU A 281 -10.57 -1.67 23.21
CA LEU A 281 -11.95 -2.14 23.03
C LEU A 281 -12.29 -3.28 23.99
N TYR A 282 -11.39 -3.59 24.93
CA TYR A 282 -11.49 -4.70 25.87
C TYR A 282 -11.22 -4.18 27.28
N SER A 283 -11.76 -4.89 28.29
CA SER A 283 -11.55 -4.52 29.69
C SER A 283 -10.13 -4.84 30.14
N ALA A 284 -9.64 -4.10 31.15
CA ALA A 284 -8.42 -4.48 31.86
C ALA A 284 -8.56 -5.86 32.55
N ASP A 285 -9.79 -6.28 32.87
CA ASP A 285 -10.08 -7.57 33.49
C ASP A 285 -10.00 -8.75 32.49
N ASP A 286 -9.87 -8.48 31.18
CA ASP A 286 -9.84 -9.50 30.13
C ASP A 286 -8.44 -10.09 29.87
N GLU A 287 -7.45 -9.78 30.71
CA GLU A 287 -6.06 -10.20 30.50
C GLU A 287 -5.92 -11.73 30.34
N GLU A 288 -6.66 -12.51 31.15
CA GLU A 288 -6.72 -13.97 31.03
C GLU A 288 -7.29 -14.41 29.67
N ASN A 289 -8.39 -13.80 29.24
CA ASN A 289 -9.06 -14.11 27.97
C ASN A 289 -8.17 -13.73 26.77
N ILE A 290 -7.41 -12.64 26.86
CA ILE A 290 -6.45 -12.21 25.83
C ILE A 290 -5.34 -13.24 25.66
N VAL A 291 -4.77 -13.73 26.77
CA VAL A 291 -3.73 -14.75 26.75
C VAL A 291 -4.26 -16.06 26.18
N LEU A 292 -5.44 -16.51 26.61
CA LEU A 292 -6.10 -17.73 26.10
C LEU A 292 -6.42 -17.62 24.61
N ALA A 293 -6.87 -16.45 24.14
CA ALA A 293 -7.16 -16.22 22.74
C ALA A 293 -5.88 -16.28 21.88
N ALA A 294 -4.80 -15.63 22.33
CA ALA A 294 -3.51 -15.68 21.66
C ALA A 294 -2.95 -17.12 21.60
N ALA A 295 -3.11 -17.88 22.68
CA ALA A 295 -2.72 -19.29 22.74
C ALA A 295 -3.47 -20.14 21.72
N SER A 296 -4.79 -19.96 21.62
CA SER A 296 -5.64 -20.68 20.69
C SER A 296 -5.22 -20.48 19.23
N PHE A 297 -4.76 -19.27 18.86
CA PHE A 297 -4.16 -19.03 17.53
C PHE A 297 -2.88 -19.83 17.31
N ARG A 298 -2.02 -19.97 18.32
CA ARG A 298 -0.80 -20.79 18.21
C ARG A 298 -1.12 -22.28 18.10
N GLU A 299 -2.15 -22.76 18.79
CA GLU A 299 -2.60 -24.15 18.64
C GLU A 299 -3.13 -24.42 17.23
N LEU A 300 -3.94 -23.50 16.69
CA LEU A 300 -4.43 -23.58 15.30
C LEU A 300 -3.27 -23.51 14.29
N GLN A 301 -2.27 -22.66 14.54
CA GLN A 301 -1.06 -22.60 13.74
C GLN A 301 -0.32 -23.95 13.74
N GLN A 302 -0.07 -24.53 14.92
CA GLN A 302 0.62 -25.81 15.05
C GLN A 302 -0.16 -26.94 14.35
N GLU A 303 -1.48 -26.96 14.50
CA GLU A 303 -2.34 -27.93 13.81
C GLU A 303 -2.19 -27.85 12.28
N ALA A 304 -2.13 -26.64 11.72
CA ALA A 304 -1.86 -26.46 10.29
C ALA A 304 -0.48 -26.97 9.90
N GLU A 305 0.56 -26.62 10.67
CA GLU A 305 1.94 -27.00 10.37
C GLU A 305 2.17 -28.52 10.42
N ASP A 306 1.50 -29.21 11.35
CA ASP A 306 1.55 -30.66 11.52
C ASP A 306 0.76 -31.42 10.45
N ALA A 307 -0.13 -30.75 9.70
CA ALA A 307 -0.90 -31.38 8.65
C ALA A 307 -0.01 -31.82 7.48
N SER A 308 -0.02 -33.12 7.19
CA SER A 308 0.78 -33.72 6.11
C SER A 308 0.06 -33.82 4.76
N GLN A 309 -1.27 -33.70 4.78
CA GLN A 309 -2.19 -33.82 3.65
C GLN A 309 -3.27 -32.75 3.72
N PHE A 310 -3.65 -32.22 2.56
CA PHE A 310 -4.69 -31.21 2.46
C PHE A 310 -6.06 -31.72 2.95
N ASP A 311 -6.37 -32.99 2.65
CA ASP A 311 -7.58 -33.68 3.14
C ASP A 311 -7.78 -33.61 4.65
N ALA A 312 -6.68 -33.59 5.42
CA ALA A 312 -6.76 -33.55 6.88
C ALA A 312 -7.37 -32.22 7.36
N LEU A 313 -6.99 -31.11 6.73
CA LEU A 313 -7.51 -29.77 7.05
C LEU A 313 -8.98 -29.63 6.63
N ILE A 314 -9.36 -30.21 5.49
CA ILE A 314 -10.75 -30.15 5.02
C ILE A 314 -11.67 -31.00 5.90
N ARG A 315 -11.26 -32.22 6.26
CA ARG A 315 -12.08 -33.11 7.10
C ARG A 315 -12.29 -32.58 8.52
N SER A 316 -11.33 -31.82 9.05
CA SER A 316 -11.45 -31.21 10.38
C SER A 316 -12.15 -29.84 10.36
N ASP A 317 -12.69 -29.41 9.21
CA ASP A 317 -13.26 -28.08 9.00
C ASP A 317 -12.35 -26.96 9.54
N PHE A 318 -11.05 -27.10 9.27
CA PHE A 318 -10.01 -26.28 9.90
C PHE A 318 -10.23 -24.77 9.65
N PHE A 319 -10.52 -24.39 8.41
CA PHE A 319 -10.75 -22.99 8.04
C PHE A 319 -12.04 -22.43 8.65
N GLY A 320 -13.11 -23.24 8.70
CA GLY A 320 -14.36 -22.87 9.38
C GLY A 320 -14.13 -22.62 10.87
N ARG A 321 -13.34 -23.47 11.54
CA ARG A 321 -12.98 -23.29 12.96
C ARG A 321 -12.17 -22.03 13.22
N ILE A 322 -11.17 -21.70 12.38
CA ILE A 322 -10.44 -20.43 12.51
C ILE A 322 -11.39 -19.25 12.38
N ARG A 323 -12.26 -19.26 11.37
CA ARG A 323 -13.22 -18.17 11.13
C ARG A 323 -14.13 -17.98 12.33
N LEU A 324 -14.78 -19.05 12.78
CA LEU A 324 -15.66 -19.03 13.96
C LEU A 324 -14.92 -18.58 15.22
N PHE A 325 -13.66 -18.99 15.40
CA PHE A 325 -12.85 -18.56 16.52
C PHE A 325 -12.60 -17.04 16.49
N LYS A 326 -12.22 -16.48 15.33
CA LYS A 326 -12.03 -15.04 15.14
C LYS A 326 -13.31 -14.23 15.43
N GLU A 327 -14.47 -14.76 15.05
CA GLU A 327 -15.77 -14.17 15.35
C GLU A 327 -16.07 -14.21 16.87
N ASN A 328 -15.84 -15.36 17.50
CA ASN A 328 -16.19 -15.59 18.92
C ASN A 328 -15.37 -14.74 19.91
N ILE A 329 -14.10 -14.42 19.59
CA ILE A 329 -13.28 -13.58 20.47
C ILE A 329 -13.61 -12.08 20.36
N ALA A 330 -14.45 -11.69 19.41
CA ALA A 330 -15.00 -10.35 19.27
C ALA A 330 -13.94 -9.23 19.38
N GLU A 331 -14.16 -8.26 20.27
CA GLU A 331 -13.29 -7.10 20.47
C GLU A 331 -11.90 -7.46 21.00
N LEU A 332 -11.72 -8.64 21.62
CA LEU A 332 -10.42 -9.14 22.08
C LEU A 332 -9.46 -9.35 20.89
N PHE A 333 -9.98 -9.53 19.68
CA PHE A 333 -9.16 -9.61 18.46
C PHE A 333 -8.23 -8.40 18.29
N PHE A 334 -8.67 -7.23 18.77
CA PHE A 334 -7.90 -5.98 18.69
C PHE A 334 -6.89 -5.81 19.82
N ALA A 335 -6.69 -6.78 20.71
CA ALA A 335 -5.61 -6.75 21.68
C ALA A 335 -4.26 -6.98 20.98
N PRO A 336 -3.20 -6.19 21.29
CA PRO A 336 -1.88 -6.33 20.66
C PRO A 336 -1.34 -7.77 20.68
N THR A 337 -1.49 -8.48 21.80
CA THR A 337 -1.05 -9.88 21.94
C THR A 337 -1.80 -10.82 21.01
N VAL A 338 -3.11 -10.63 20.87
CA VAL A 338 -3.99 -11.47 20.06
C VAL A 338 -3.75 -11.23 18.58
N ILE A 339 -3.64 -9.97 18.16
CA ILE A 339 -3.38 -9.66 16.75
C ILE A 339 -1.99 -10.12 16.29
N THR A 340 -0.97 -10.05 17.16
CA THR A 340 0.35 -10.62 16.87
C THR A 340 0.23 -12.12 16.58
N ALA A 341 -0.44 -12.87 17.47
CA ALA A 341 -0.65 -14.30 17.28
C ALA A 341 -1.51 -14.62 16.04
N ALA A 342 -2.53 -13.79 15.76
CA ALA A 342 -3.37 -13.94 14.58
C ALA A 342 -2.57 -13.73 13.28
N ILE A 343 -1.69 -12.73 13.21
CA ILE A 343 -0.84 -12.48 12.03
C ILE A 343 0.10 -13.68 11.78
N GLU A 344 0.75 -14.21 12.83
CA GLU A 344 1.61 -15.39 12.72
C GLU A 344 0.82 -16.61 12.21
N CYS A 345 -0.35 -16.85 12.82
CA CYS A 345 -1.27 -17.91 12.42
C CYS A 345 -1.71 -17.78 10.97
N ASN A 346 -2.18 -16.61 10.54
CA ASN A 346 -2.62 -16.33 9.18
C ASN A 346 -1.54 -16.63 8.14
N VAL A 347 -0.32 -16.14 8.37
CA VAL A 347 0.80 -16.37 7.45
C VAL A 347 1.14 -17.85 7.38
N SER A 348 1.26 -18.54 8.52
CA SER A 348 1.57 -19.97 8.55
C SER A 348 0.49 -20.83 7.90
N VAL A 349 -0.78 -20.57 8.20
CA VAL A 349 -1.94 -21.25 7.59
C VAL A 349 -1.95 -21.03 6.09
N SER A 350 -1.75 -19.79 5.62
CA SER A 350 -1.72 -19.50 4.18
C SER A 350 -0.58 -20.21 3.44
N ASN A 351 0.60 -20.28 4.06
CA ASN A 351 1.76 -20.95 3.47
C ASN A 351 1.57 -22.48 3.44
N THR A 352 1.03 -23.04 4.52
CA THR A 352 0.71 -24.47 4.62
C THR A 352 -0.36 -24.85 3.60
N TYR A 353 -1.39 -24.02 3.44
CA TYR A 353 -2.42 -24.19 2.43
C TYR A 353 -1.81 -24.33 1.03
N ILE A 354 -0.98 -23.37 0.62
CA ILE A 354 -0.33 -23.36 -0.69
C ILE A 354 0.57 -24.58 -0.87
N ARG A 355 1.43 -24.86 0.13
CA ARG A 355 2.35 -26.00 0.12
C ARG A 355 1.64 -27.35 -0.04
N LEU A 356 0.58 -27.57 0.74
CA LEU A 356 -0.18 -28.83 0.72
C LEU A 356 -0.98 -28.96 -0.58
N LEU A 357 -1.56 -27.88 -1.06
CA LEU A 357 -2.25 -27.85 -2.33
C LEU A 357 -1.32 -28.14 -3.50
N ASP A 358 -0.15 -27.51 -3.55
CA ASP A 358 0.84 -27.76 -4.59
C ASP A 358 1.37 -29.20 -4.55
N LYS A 359 1.56 -29.77 -3.36
CA LYS A 359 1.92 -31.18 -3.20
C LYS A 359 0.85 -32.11 -3.79
N GLU A 360 -0.43 -31.87 -3.51
CA GLU A 360 -1.54 -32.63 -4.09
C GLU A 360 -1.63 -32.45 -5.62
N ARG A 361 -1.47 -31.21 -6.09
CA ARG A 361 -1.46 -30.86 -7.51
C ARG A 361 -0.34 -31.55 -8.28
N LEU A 362 0.87 -31.58 -7.73
CA LEU A 362 2.02 -32.25 -8.33
C LEU A 362 1.87 -33.78 -8.31
N ALA A 363 1.19 -34.35 -7.32
CA ALA A 363 0.97 -35.79 -7.21
C ALA A 363 -0.15 -36.31 -8.12
N SER A 364 -1.27 -35.57 -8.21
CA SER A 364 -2.52 -36.05 -8.83
C SER A 364 -2.91 -35.29 -10.10
N GLY A 365 -2.30 -34.14 -10.37
CA GLY A 365 -2.64 -33.24 -11.47
C GLY A 365 -3.75 -32.24 -11.13
N ALA A 366 -3.80 -31.13 -11.88
CA ALA A 366 -4.72 -30.02 -11.62
C ALA A 366 -6.21 -30.41 -11.76
N ALA A 367 -6.57 -31.24 -12.73
CA ALA A 367 -7.95 -31.65 -12.96
C ALA A 367 -8.52 -32.50 -11.80
N VAL A 368 -7.75 -33.46 -11.30
CA VAL A 368 -8.17 -34.30 -10.16
C VAL A 368 -8.24 -33.47 -8.87
N THR A 369 -7.30 -32.54 -8.70
CA THR A 369 -7.29 -31.61 -7.56
C THR A 369 -8.51 -30.70 -7.59
N HIS A 370 -8.91 -30.23 -8.78
CA HIS A 370 -10.11 -29.42 -8.99
C HIS A 370 -11.40 -30.19 -8.71
N GLU A 371 -11.52 -31.43 -9.20
CA GLU A 371 -12.67 -32.28 -8.90
C GLU A 371 -12.83 -32.51 -7.40
N LYS A 372 -11.71 -32.66 -6.68
CA LYS A 372 -11.72 -32.96 -5.25
C LYS A 372 -11.97 -31.74 -4.36
N TYR A 373 -11.41 -30.59 -4.72
CA TYR A 373 -11.38 -29.41 -3.84
C TYR A 373 -11.98 -28.14 -4.45
N GLY A 374 -12.33 -28.12 -5.73
CA GLY A 374 -12.85 -26.93 -6.42
C GLY A 374 -14.23 -26.45 -5.94
N SER A 375 -14.89 -27.20 -5.06
CA SER A 375 -16.13 -26.79 -4.38
C SER A 375 -15.91 -26.18 -2.99
N LEU A 376 -14.65 -26.03 -2.57
CA LEU A 376 -14.34 -25.36 -1.31
C LEU A 376 -14.77 -23.89 -1.38
N ASP A 377 -15.24 -23.39 -0.24
CA ASP A 377 -15.58 -21.99 -0.08
C ASP A 377 -14.29 -21.15 0.00
N ASP A 378 -13.86 -20.64 -1.15
CA ASP A 378 -12.70 -19.76 -1.29
C ASP A 378 -12.79 -18.53 -0.37
N GLN A 379 -14.01 -18.04 -0.09
CA GLN A 379 -14.20 -16.90 0.79
C GLN A 379 -13.87 -17.26 2.24
N ALA A 380 -14.39 -18.40 2.73
CA ALA A 380 -14.11 -18.89 4.07
C ALA A 380 -12.62 -19.18 4.29
N VAL A 381 -11.96 -19.80 3.30
CA VAL A 381 -10.51 -20.06 3.33
C VAL A 381 -9.73 -18.74 3.35
N SER A 382 -10.12 -17.79 2.51
CA SER A 382 -9.47 -16.48 2.42
C SER A 382 -9.63 -15.64 3.69
N GLU A 383 -10.78 -15.73 4.35
CA GLU A 383 -11.04 -15.11 5.65
C GLU A 383 -10.26 -15.75 6.79
N ALA A 384 -10.18 -17.09 6.81
CA ALA A 384 -9.40 -17.80 7.80
C ALA A 384 -7.92 -17.39 7.75
N ALA A 385 -7.34 -17.30 6.54
CA ALA A 385 -5.93 -16.99 6.34
C ALA A 385 -5.62 -15.48 6.16
N ALA A 386 -6.64 -14.61 6.24
CA ALA A 386 -6.53 -13.17 5.96
C ALA A 386 -5.75 -12.85 4.67
N ARG A 387 -6.07 -13.59 3.60
CA ARG A 387 -5.36 -13.54 2.31
C ARG A 387 -6.29 -13.96 1.17
N THR A 388 -6.17 -13.40 -0.02
CA THR A 388 -6.90 -13.94 -1.19
C THR A 388 -6.34 -15.32 -1.57
N LEU A 389 -7.19 -16.35 -1.44
CA LEU A 389 -6.93 -17.72 -1.81
C LEU A 389 -8.12 -18.20 -2.67
N GLU A 390 -8.00 -18.03 -3.99
CA GLU A 390 -9.03 -18.43 -4.96
C GLU A 390 -8.64 -19.76 -5.62
N LEU A 391 -9.01 -20.88 -5.00
CA LEU A 391 -8.62 -22.20 -5.44
C LEU A 391 -9.26 -22.56 -6.79
N ASP A 392 -10.57 -22.35 -6.88
CA ASP A 392 -11.35 -22.76 -8.04
C ASP A 392 -10.89 -22.01 -9.29
N SER A 393 -10.73 -20.69 -9.20
CA SER A 393 -10.28 -19.86 -10.32
C SER A 393 -8.85 -20.24 -10.76
N THR A 394 -7.95 -20.48 -9.79
CA THR A 394 -6.55 -20.84 -10.07
C THR A 394 -6.46 -22.21 -10.75
N LEU A 395 -7.19 -23.21 -10.25
CA LEU A 395 -7.16 -24.56 -10.83
C LEU A 395 -7.82 -24.61 -12.21
N ARG A 396 -8.93 -23.89 -12.43
CA ARG A 396 -9.56 -23.81 -13.76
C ARG A 396 -8.62 -23.21 -14.80
N HIS A 397 -7.92 -22.13 -14.47
CA HIS A 397 -6.93 -21.52 -15.37
C HIS A 397 -5.77 -22.47 -15.71
N LEU A 398 -5.37 -23.33 -14.77
CA LEU A 398 -4.34 -24.35 -15.02
C LEU A 398 -4.84 -25.52 -15.89
N ILE A 399 -6.15 -25.80 -15.89
CA ILE A 399 -6.77 -26.85 -16.72
C ILE A 399 -7.05 -26.33 -18.13
N ASP A 400 -7.59 -25.13 -18.25
CA ASP A 400 -7.89 -24.47 -19.51
C ASP A 400 -7.44 -23.00 -19.48
N PRO A 401 -6.26 -22.69 -20.05
CA PRO A 401 -5.73 -21.33 -20.11
C PRO A 401 -6.55 -20.38 -21.00
N SER A 402 -7.51 -20.91 -21.78
CA SER A 402 -8.39 -20.09 -22.63
C SER A 402 -9.59 -19.53 -21.89
N VAL A 403 -9.90 -20.05 -20.71
CA VAL A 403 -10.87 -19.48 -19.78
C VAL A 403 -10.19 -18.32 -19.04
N GLY A 404 -10.30 -17.13 -19.62
CA GLY A 404 -9.77 -15.90 -19.02
C GLY A 404 -10.37 -15.62 -17.64
N ARG A 405 -9.62 -14.90 -16.80
CA ARG A 405 -9.94 -14.56 -15.41
C ARG A 405 -11.18 -13.65 -15.22
N ASP A 406 -11.89 -13.33 -16.29
CA ASP A 406 -12.85 -12.23 -16.36
C ASP A 406 -14.34 -12.67 -16.49
N GLU A 407 -14.66 -13.96 -16.50
CA GLU A 407 -16.03 -14.44 -16.82
C GLU A 407 -16.81 -15.16 -15.70
N TYR A 408 -16.37 -15.15 -14.44
CA TYR A 408 -17.20 -15.61 -13.30
C TYR A 408 -17.37 -14.48 -12.27
N ASP A 409 -18.31 -13.57 -12.47
CA ASP A 409 -19.74 -13.68 -12.15
C ASP A 409 -20.06 -12.92 -10.85
N ASP A 410 -20.41 -11.66 -11.07
CA ASP A 410 -20.94 -10.62 -10.20
C ASP A 410 -22.36 -10.96 -9.66
N SER A 411 -22.72 -12.24 -9.54
CA SER A 411 -24.09 -12.67 -9.20
C SER A 411 -24.17 -13.78 -8.15
N VAL A 412 -23.83 -13.45 -6.90
CA VAL A 412 -24.33 -14.19 -5.73
C VAL A 412 -24.98 -13.23 -4.72
N GLU A 413 -26.31 -13.17 -4.83
CA GLU A 413 -27.31 -12.99 -3.76
C GLU A 413 -27.20 -11.78 -2.80
N LEU A 414 -27.48 -10.59 -3.33
CA LEU A 414 -28.21 -9.56 -2.57
C LEU A 414 -29.69 -9.98 -2.45
N ARG A 415 -29.99 -10.87 -1.51
CA ARG A 415 -31.37 -11.18 -1.11
C ARG A 415 -31.93 -10.01 -0.30
N SER A 416 -32.27 -8.93 -1.00
CA SER A 416 -33.10 -7.86 -0.41
C SER A 416 -34.54 -8.37 -0.31
N GLU A 417 -35.02 -8.54 0.92
CA GLU A 417 -36.43 -8.67 1.22
C GLU A 417 -37.15 -7.39 0.74
N HIS A 418 -37.74 -7.44 -0.45
CA HIS A 418 -38.75 -6.49 -0.87
C HIS A 418 -40.13 -7.09 -0.64
N ILE A 419 -40.83 -6.44 0.28
CA ILE A 419 -42.24 -6.61 0.60
C ILE A 419 -43.05 -6.26 -0.65
N GLU A 420 -43.55 -7.27 -1.36
CA GLU A 420 -44.58 -7.08 -2.38
C GLU A 420 -45.98 -7.25 -1.77
N GLN A 421 -46.82 -6.23 -1.96
CA GLN A 421 -48.27 -6.38 -1.93
C GLN A 421 -48.80 -6.61 -3.36
N PRO A 422 -49.94 -7.31 -3.53
CA PRO A 422 -50.22 -8.07 -4.74
C PRO A 422 -51.22 -7.37 -5.65
N ILE A 423 -51.02 -7.42 -6.98
CA ILE A 423 -52.10 -7.25 -7.96
C ILE A 423 -51.96 -8.23 -9.13
N GLU A 424 -52.83 -9.24 -9.07
CA GLU A 424 -53.74 -9.75 -10.11
C GLU A 424 -53.24 -10.36 -11.43
N LYS A 425 -53.71 -11.60 -11.61
CA LYS A 425 -53.49 -12.60 -12.68
C LYS A 425 -54.02 -12.15 -14.04
N ILE A 426 -53.31 -12.52 -15.13
CA ILE A 426 -53.93 -13.06 -16.35
C ILE A 426 -53.04 -14.19 -16.92
N ASP A 427 -53.65 -15.35 -17.09
CA ASP A 427 -53.13 -16.59 -17.69
C ASP A 427 -53.67 -16.72 -19.13
N LEU A 428 -52.86 -17.21 -20.08
CA LEU A 428 -53.31 -17.79 -21.35
C LEU A 428 -52.20 -18.61 -22.05
N SER A 429 -52.05 -19.85 -21.57
CA SER A 429 -51.85 -21.14 -22.26
C SER A 429 -51.46 -21.26 -23.76
N SER A 430 -50.59 -22.27 -24.00
CA SER A 430 -50.46 -23.20 -25.18
C SER A 430 -49.72 -22.68 -26.43
N HIS A 431 -48.95 -23.42 -27.24
CA HIS A 431 -48.68 -24.86 -27.49
C HIS A 431 -47.38 -24.95 -28.35
N ARG A 432 -46.33 -25.69 -27.97
CA ARG A 432 -45.81 -27.01 -28.45
C ARG A 432 -45.43 -27.21 -29.96
N VAL A 433 -44.20 -27.74 -30.15
CA VAL A 433 -43.62 -28.66 -31.19
C VAL A 433 -42.88 -28.08 -32.42
N GLU A 434 -41.60 -28.51 -32.54
CA GLU A 434 -40.60 -28.42 -33.64
C GLU A 434 -40.91 -29.34 -34.88
N PRO A 435 -39.94 -29.76 -35.73
CA PRO A 435 -39.12 -29.06 -36.73
C PRO A 435 -39.30 -29.66 -38.15
N SER A 436 -38.71 -29.08 -39.21
CA SER A 436 -38.17 -29.85 -40.37
C SER A 436 -37.40 -28.97 -41.37
N ALA A 437 -36.52 -29.63 -42.10
CA ALA A 437 -35.36 -29.14 -42.82
C ALA A 437 -35.57 -28.86 -44.32
N ALA A 438 -34.48 -28.31 -44.90
CA ALA A 438 -33.98 -28.44 -46.27
C ALA A 438 -34.12 -27.22 -47.21
N ALA A 439 -32.94 -26.62 -47.40
CA ALA A 439 -32.45 -25.67 -48.40
C ALA A 439 -33.01 -25.77 -49.83
N ILE A 440 -33.03 -24.61 -50.54
CA ILE A 440 -32.35 -24.40 -51.84
C ILE A 440 -32.06 -22.90 -52.04
N LYS A 441 -30.85 -22.63 -52.53
CA LYS A 441 -30.21 -21.34 -52.84
C LYS A 441 -30.97 -20.48 -53.87
N THR A 442 -31.01 -19.17 -53.61
CA THR A 442 -30.98 -18.14 -54.67
C THR A 442 -30.10 -16.98 -54.19
N ARG A 443 -29.05 -16.65 -54.95
CA ARG A 443 -28.10 -15.57 -54.65
C ARG A 443 -28.83 -14.22 -54.69
N ARG A 444 -29.01 -13.58 -53.53
CA ARG A 444 -29.41 -12.17 -53.40
C ARG A 444 -28.18 -11.28 -53.32
N SER A 445 -28.27 -10.10 -53.93
CA SER A 445 -27.17 -9.14 -54.01
C SER A 445 -26.94 -8.45 -52.67
N LEU A 446 -25.68 -8.18 -52.31
CA LEU A 446 -25.29 -7.53 -51.04
C LEU A 446 -25.92 -6.14 -50.85
N LEU A 447 -26.34 -5.48 -51.94
CA LEU A 447 -26.98 -4.16 -51.89
C LEU A 447 -28.43 -4.19 -51.36
N GLU A 448 -29.14 -5.32 -51.49
CA GLU A 448 -30.49 -5.47 -50.93
C GLU A 448 -30.47 -5.71 -49.42
N VAL A 449 -29.44 -6.42 -48.92
CA VAL A 449 -29.27 -6.72 -47.48
C VAL A 449 -28.93 -5.45 -46.67
N VAL A 450 -28.22 -4.49 -47.27
CA VAL A 450 -27.91 -3.21 -46.62
C VAL A 450 -29.13 -2.29 -46.59
N ARG A 451 -29.98 -2.32 -47.62
CA ARG A 451 -31.15 -1.45 -47.72
C ARG A 451 -32.28 -1.86 -46.76
N GLU A 452 -32.45 -3.15 -46.47
CA GLU A 452 -33.48 -3.63 -45.53
C GLU A 452 -33.04 -3.50 -44.05
N LYS A 453 -31.74 -3.49 -43.74
CA LYS A 453 -31.26 -3.36 -42.35
C LYS A 453 -31.15 -1.93 -41.82
N CYS A 454 -31.23 -0.90 -42.67
CA CYS A 454 -31.05 0.50 -42.24
C CYS A 454 -32.35 1.27 -41.96
N PHE A 455 -33.54 0.68 -42.14
CA PHE A 455 -34.82 1.34 -41.82
C PHE A 455 -35.48 0.88 -40.50
N GLY A 456 -34.70 0.28 -39.59
CA GLY A 456 -35.12 -0.03 -38.22
C GLY A 456 -34.44 0.81 -37.13
N ILE A 457 -33.61 1.79 -37.52
CA ILE A 457 -32.82 2.59 -36.57
C ILE A 457 -33.61 3.85 -36.23
N ASN A 458 -33.80 4.08 -34.93
CA ASN A 458 -34.48 5.25 -34.40
C ASN A 458 -33.82 6.54 -34.95
N PRO A 459 -34.56 7.47 -35.58
CA PRO A 459 -34.01 8.69 -36.16
C PRO A 459 -33.19 9.52 -35.16
N PHE A 460 -33.51 9.45 -33.86
CA PHE A 460 -32.76 10.13 -32.81
C PHE A 460 -31.35 9.57 -32.60
N LEU A 461 -31.16 8.26 -32.81
CA LEU A 461 -29.86 7.60 -32.67
C LEU A 461 -28.92 7.96 -33.84
N LEU A 462 -29.49 8.08 -35.05
CA LEU A 462 -28.75 8.50 -36.24
C LEU A 462 -28.41 9.99 -36.19
N LEU A 463 -29.29 10.82 -35.62
CA LEU A 463 -29.01 12.22 -35.31
C LEU A 463 -27.91 12.34 -34.25
N GLY A 464 -27.96 11.53 -33.20
CA GLY A 464 -26.92 11.51 -32.16
C GLY A 464 -25.54 11.13 -32.72
N ALA A 465 -25.48 10.08 -33.53
CA ALA A 465 -24.23 9.63 -34.15
C ALA A 465 -23.64 10.69 -35.11
N THR A 466 -24.48 11.38 -35.89
CA THR A 466 -24.02 12.45 -36.79
C THR A 466 -23.53 13.68 -36.05
N VAL A 467 -24.17 14.05 -34.93
CA VAL A 467 -23.67 15.12 -34.04
C VAL A 467 -22.33 14.75 -33.41
N LEU A 468 -22.17 13.50 -32.98
CA LEU A 468 -20.93 13.04 -32.36
C LEU A 468 -19.75 13.07 -33.34
N ILE A 469 -19.98 12.65 -34.58
CA ILE A 469 -18.98 12.76 -35.65
C ILE A 469 -18.63 14.23 -35.94
N ALA A 470 -19.63 15.12 -35.96
CA ALA A 470 -19.38 16.55 -36.18
C ALA A 470 -18.57 17.19 -35.04
N ILE A 471 -18.81 16.79 -33.78
CA ILE A 471 -18.03 17.23 -32.62
C ILE A 471 -16.60 16.72 -32.71
N SER A 472 -16.38 15.46 -33.07
CA SER A 472 -15.03 14.90 -33.24
C SER A 472 -14.25 15.61 -34.35
N VAL A 473 -14.89 15.94 -35.47
CA VAL A 473 -14.28 16.74 -36.54
C VAL A 473 -14.00 18.18 -36.05
N GLY A 474 -14.90 18.77 -35.27
CA GLY A 474 -14.70 20.08 -34.65
C GLY A 474 -13.50 20.13 -33.71
N VAL A 475 -13.33 19.11 -32.86
CA VAL A 475 -12.16 18.97 -31.96
C VAL A 475 -10.87 18.78 -32.77
N TYR A 476 -10.91 17.99 -33.84
CA TYR A 476 -9.74 17.79 -34.70
C TYR A 476 -9.30 19.08 -35.40
N VAL A 477 -10.25 19.86 -35.92
CA VAL A 477 -9.96 21.16 -36.55
C VAL A 477 -9.49 22.17 -35.50
N TRP A 478 -10.11 22.20 -34.32
CA TRP A 478 -9.68 23.09 -33.23
C TRP A 478 -8.26 22.78 -32.76
N ALA A 479 -7.94 21.50 -32.54
CA ALA A 479 -6.60 21.08 -32.14
C ALA A 479 -5.52 21.37 -33.20
N THR A 480 -5.88 21.37 -34.48
CA THR A 480 -4.92 21.57 -35.58
C THR A 480 -4.76 23.03 -36.02
N TRP A 481 -5.75 23.88 -35.79
CA TRP A 481 -5.73 25.28 -36.26
C TRP A 481 -5.67 26.34 -35.15
N PHE A 482 -6.11 26.02 -33.92
CA PHE A 482 -6.16 26.98 -32.83
C PHE A 482 -5.14 26.74 -31.72
N ILE A 483 -4.35 25.66 -31.81
CA ILE A 483 -3.15 25.48 -30.99
C ILE A 483 -1.97 25.99 -31.82
N GLU A 484 -1.85 27.32 -31.95
CA GLU A 484 -0.53 27.93 -32.10
C GLU A 484 0.27 27.61 -30.83
N GLU A 485 1.58 27.36 -30.97
CA GLU A 485 2.52 26.99 -29.90
C GLU A 485 2.65 28.10 -28.84
N ASP A 486 1.61 28.37 -28.07
CA ASP A 486 1.69 29.11 -26.83
C ASP A 486 2.22 28.15 -25.76
N THR A 487 3.53 27.96 -25.78
CA THR A 487 4.27 27.49 -24.61
C THR A 487 4.27 28.59 -23.55
N THR A 488 3.13 28.81 -22.90
CA THR A 488 3.10 29.51 -21.62
C THR A 488 3.53 28.52 -20.55
N PHE A 489 4.85 28.37 -20.41
CA PHE A 489 5.46 27.73 -19.25
C PHE A 489 5.08 28.52 -17.98
N SER A 490 4.96 27.78 -16.87
CA SER A 490 4.77 28.30 -15.51
C SER A 490 5.70 29.48 -15.21
N LYS A 491 5.23 30.42 -14.39
CA LYS A 491 5.80 31.76 -14.10
C LYS A 491 7.25 31.81 -13.56
N GLY A 492 8.03 30.74 -13.62
CA GLY A 492 9.42 30.69 -13.15
C GLY A 492 10.45 30.04 -14.09
N VAL A 493 10.05 29.46 -15.23
CA VAL A 493 10.96 28.71 -16.10
C VAL A 493 11.17 29.44 -17.43
N VAL A 494 12.39 29.93 -17.66
CA VAL A 494 12.78 30.60 -18.90
C VAL A 494 13.62 29.63 -19.74
N MET A 495 13.13 29.31 -20.94
CA MET A 495 13.89 28.53 -21.93
C MET A 495 15.09 29.35 -22.40
N VAL A 496 16.31 28.83 -22.23
CA VAL A 496 17.52 29.50 -22.71
C VAL A 496 17.67 29.16 -24.19
N LYS A 497 17.59 30.18 -25.07
CA LYS A 497 17.77 29.99 -26.51
C LYS A 497 19.20 29.53 -26.81
N LEU A 498 19.35 28.26 -27.18
CA LEU A 498 20.63 27.58 -27.44
C LEU A 498 21.47 28.24 -28.54
N ASP A 499 20.88 29.08 -29.39
CA ASP A 499 21.58 29.76 -30.50
C ASP A 499 22.53 30.89 -30.04
N GLN A 500 22.45 31.32 -28.78
CA GLN A 500 23.25 32.43 -28.23
C GLN A 500 24.38 31.98 -27.31
N VAL A 501 24.58 30.66 -27.17
CA VAL A 501 25.40 30.07 -26.11
C VAL A 501 26.57 29.29 -26.71
N PRO A 502 27.81 29.47 -26.23
CA PRO A 502 29.02 28.93 -26.87
C PRO A 502 29.17 27.40 -26.81
N PHE A 503 28.29 26.70 -26.07
CA PHE A 503 28.34 25.26 -25.83
C PHE A 503 27.16 24.48 -26.43
N LYS A 504 26.49 25.05 -27.45
CA LYS A 504 25.35 24.44 -28.17
C LYS A 504 25.62 23.02 -28.67
N GLU A 505 26.85 22.73 -29.07
CA GLU A 505 27.22 21.44 -29.70
C GLU A 505 27.10 20.24 -28.77
N ASN A 506 27.04 20.47 -27.45
CA ASN A 506 26.94 19.42 -26.44
C ASN A 506 25.62 19.44 -25.66
N LEU A 507 24.70 20.37 -25.97
CA LEU A 507 23.40 20.50 -25.30
C LEU A 507 22.25 20.34 -26.28
N ARG A 508 21.33 19.45 -25.94
CA ARG A 508 20.05 19.25 -26.64
C ARG A 508 18.99 20.24 -26.18
N LEU A 509 18.97 20.57 -24.89
CA LEU A 509 17.99 21.47 -24.29
C LEU A 509 18.63 22.25 -23.14
N ALA A 510 18.28 23.52 -23.00
CA ALA A 510 18.72 24.35 -21.89
C ALA A 510 17.52 25.09 -21.28
N LYS A 511 17.33 24.94 -19.97
CA LYS A 511 16.28 25.59 -19.21
C LYS A 511 16.88 26.29 -18.00
N LYS A 512 16.35 27.46 -17.66
CA LYS A 512 16.68 28.16 -16.42
C LYS A 512 15.45 28.17 -15.52
N SER A 513 15.63 27.75 -14.27
CA SER A 513 14.61 27.85 -13.21
C SER A 513 15.25 28.49 -11.99
N GLY A 514 14.81 29.71 -11.65
CA GLY A 514 15.45 30.52 -10.60
C GLY A 514 16.95 30.72 -10.85
N ASP A 515 17.77 30.34 -9.87
CA ASP A 515 19.24 30.43 -9.91
C ASP A 515 19.92 29.17 -10.46
N THR A 516 19.15 28.17 -10.94
CA THR A 516 19.69 26.90 -11.44
C THR A 516 19.49 26.75 -12.94
N PHE A 517 20.57 26.40 -13.63
CA PHE A 517 20.57 26.03 -15.04
C PHE A 517 20.46 24.52 -15.19
N TYR A 518 19.51 24.07 -15.99
CA TYR A 518 19.30 22.67 -16.37
C TYR A 518 19.65 22.47 -17.84
N GLY A 519 20.71 21.70 -18.10
CA GLY A 519 21.15 21.34 -19.44
C GLY A 519 20.96 19.86 -19.73
N VAL A 520 20.25 19.50 -20.79
CA VAL A 520 20.21 18.11 -21.27
C VAL A 520 21.36 17.91 -22.24
N VAL A 521 22.34 17.08 -21.88
CA VAL A 521 23.53 16.82 -22.70
C VAL A 521 23.23 15.83 -23.84
N LEU A 522 23.98 15.97 -24.94
CA LEU A 522 23.94 15.02 -26.05
C LEU A 522 24.69 13.72 -25.70
N PRO A 523 24.40 12.58 -26.37
CA PRO A 523 25.10 11.31 -26.13
C PRO A 523 26.63 11.36 -26.33
N SER A 524 27.14 12.39 -27.00
CA SER A 524 28.58 12.68 -27.11
C SER A 524 29.25 12.89 -25.75
N TRP A 525 28.51 13.29 -24.72
CA TRP A 525 28.98 13.43 -23.34
C TRP A 525 29.65 12.17 -22.80
N GLU A 526 29.06 10.99 -23.08
CA GLU A 526 29.57 9.69 -22.62
C GLU A 526 30.92 9.34 -23.24
N THR A 527 31.24 9.90 -24.42
CA THR A 527 32.50 9.68 -25.12
C THR A 527 33.60 10.71 -24.78
N MET A 528 33.29 11.73 -23.98
CA MET A 528 34.26 12.75 -23.57
C MET A 528 35.14 12.29 -22.39
N THR A 529 36.40 12.73 -22.36
CA THR A 529 37.30 12.52 -21.22
C THR A 529 36.86 13.37 -20.02
N ASN A 530 37.17 12.93 -18.79
CA ASN A 530 36.78 13.63 -17.56
C ASN A 530 37.29 15.08 -17.52
N GLU A 531 38.50 15.33 -18.03
CA GLU A 531 39.07 16.69 -18.16
C GLU A 531 38.20 17.61 -19.03
N LYS A 532 37.70 17.11 -20.17
CA LYS A 532 36.83 17.88 -21.07
C LYS A 532 35.44 18.11 -20.48
N ARG A 533 34.94 17.16 -19.68
CA ARG A 533 33.65 17.30 -18.97
C ARG A 533 33.74 18.34 -17.85
N GLU A 534 34.86 18.41 -17.14
CA GLU A 534 35.13 19.46 -16.15
C GLU A 534 35.30 20.83 -16.79
N GLU A 535 36.04 20.93 -17.89
CA GLU A 535 36.16 22.18 -18.66
C GLU A 535 34.79 22.66 -19.17
N PHE A 536 33.95 21.72 -19.61
CA PHE A 536 32.58 22.02 -20.05
C PHE A 536 31.72 22.56 -18.89
N LEU A 537 31.68 21.88 -17.74
CA LEU A 537 30.96 22.35 -16.55
C LEU A 537 31.47 23.72 -16.07
N ARG A 538 32.78 23.95 -16.10
CA ARG A 538 33.40 25.23 -15.76
C ARG A 538 32.97 26.33 -16.71
N SER A 539 32.91 26.05 -18.02
CA SER A 539 32.46 27.03 -19.03
C SER A 539 30.98 27.42 -18.87
N ILE A 540 30.11 26.47 -18.50
CA ILE A 540 28.69 26.75 -18.25
C ILE A 540 28.50 27.55 -16.96
N SER A 541 29.26 27.23 -15.90
CA SER A 541 29.24 27.97 -14.65
C SER A 541 29.77 29.40 -14.82
N GLU A 542 30.85 29.58 -15.59
CA GLU A 542 31.40 30.91 -15.89
C GLU A 542 30.44 31.76 -16.73
N TYR A 543 29.78 31.16 -17.72
CA TYR A 543 28.71 31.81 -18.47
C TYR A 543 27.46 32.07 -17.61
N GLY A 544 27.24 31.29 -16.54
CA GLY A 544 26.19 31.54 -15.56
C GLY A 544 26.31 32.90 -14.86
N LYS A 545 27.53 33.42 -14.72
CA LYS A 545 27.76 34.77 -14.18
C LYS A 545 27.17 35.87 -15.07
N THR A 546 27.07 35.65 -16.38
CA THR A 546 26.45 36.59 -17.32
C THR A 546 24.98 36.25 -17.62
N GLY A 547 24.60 34.96 -17.53
CA GLY A 547 23.23 34.46 -17.72
C GLY A 547 22.32 34.51 -16.47
N GLY A 548 22.89 34.86 -15.31
CA GLY A 548 22.19 35.02 -14.04
C GLY A 548 21.77 33.71 -13.39
N TRP A 549 22.59 32.66 -13.50
CA TRP A 549 22.42 31.41 -12.74
C TRP A 549 23.70 31.07 -11.97
N VAL A 550 23.53 30.50 -10.78
CA VAL A 550 24.59 30.18 -9.82
C VAL A 550 24.93 28.69 -9.86
N ASN A 551 23.91 27.85 -10.01
CA ASN A 551 24.05 26.39 -10.03
C ASN A 551 23.81 25.84 -11.43
N VAL A 552 24.53 24.77 -11.78
CA VAL A 552 24.43 24.07 -13.06
C VAL A 552 24.17 22.60 -12.80
N ASN A 553 23.10 22.08 -13.38
CA ASN A 553 22.73 20.68 -13.34
C ASN A 553 22.62 20.14 -14.78
N LEU A 554 23.45 19.15 -15.11
CA LEU A 554 23.45 18.48 -16.40
C LEU A 554 22.77 17.12 -16.30
N LEU A 555 21.82 16.87 -17.20
CA LEU A 555 21.03 15.65 -17.28
C LEU A 555 21.33 14.91 -18.59
N ASN A 556 21.39 13.59 -18.57
CA ASN A 556 21.43 12.80 -19.80
C ASN A 556 20.04 12.68 -20.46
N SER A 557 19.97 12.01 -21.60
CA SER A 557 18.72 11.77 -22.34
C SER A 557 17.69 10.93 -21.57
N GLN A 558 18.09 10.26 -20.49
CA GLN A 558 17.24 9.47 -19.60
C GLN A 558 16.79 10.26 -18.35
N GLY A 559 17.18 11.53 -18.21
CA GLY A 559 16.84 12.37 -17.07
C GLY A 559 17.70 12.15 -15.82
N LYS A 560 18.79 11.39 -15.91
CA LYS A 560 19.74 11.18 -14.81
C LYS A 560 20.80 12.29 -14.78
N THR A 561 21.13 12.78 -13.59
CA THR A 561 22.19 13.77 -13.38
C THR A 561 23.55 13.18 -13.71
N VAL A 562 24.27 13.82 -14.64
CA VAL A 562 25.60 13.41 -15.10
C VAL A 562 26.70 14.40 -14.70
N GLY A 563 26.34 15.62 -14.33
CA GLY A 563 27.29 16.62 -13.87
C GLY A 563 26.60 17.73 -13.09
N TYR A 564 27.24 18.18 -12.03
CA TYR A 564 26.76 19.26 -11.17
C TYR A 564 27.89 20.26 -10.92
N ALA A 565 27.55 21.55 -10.93
CA ALA A 565 28.48 22.60 -10.54
C ALA A 565 27.77 23.66 -9.68
N SER A 566 28.41 24.03 -8.57
CA SER A 566 28.05 25.14 -7.70
C SER A 566 29.31 25.96 -7.37
N PRO A 567 29.20 27.15 -6.76
CA PRO A 567 30.37 27.98 -6.46
C PRO A 567 31.39 27.25 -5.56
N GLY A 568 32.49 26.78 -6.16
CA GLY A 568 33.56 26.08 -5.44
C GLY A 568 33.49 24.55 -5.46
N HIS A 569 32.43 23.95 -6.02
CA HIS A 569 32.28 22.49 -6.13
C HIS A 569 31.89 22.07 -7.56
N PHE A 570 32.66 21.16 -8.13
CA PHE A 570 32.39 20.56 -9.44
C PHE A 570 32.40 19.04 -9.29
N GLU A 571 31.31 18.41 -9.70
CA GLU A 571 31.16 16.97 -9.55
C GLU A 571 30.63 16.33 -10.82
N ILE A 572 31.37 15.35 -11.34
CA ILE A 572 30.93 14.48 -12.42
C ILE A 572 30.45 13.18 -11.78
N ILE A 573 29.13 13.01 -11.76
CA ILE A 573 28.46 11.88 -11.10
C ILE A 573 28.57 10.62 -11.96
N ASP A 574 28.74 10.78 -13.27
CA ASP A 574 28.90 9.67 -14.22
C ASP A 574 30.39 9.40 -14.48
N LYS A 575 31.07 8.76 -13.53
CA LYS A 575 32.43 8.25 -13.73
C LYS A 575 32.35 6.96 -14.55
N PRO A 576 32.93 6.90 -15.77
CA PRO A 576 33.12 5.61 -16.42
C PRO A 576 34.08 4.76 -15.58
N GLN A 577 33.76 3.48 -15.40
CA GLN A 577 34.69 2.49 -14.83
C GLN A 577 35.95 2.34 -15.68
#